data_AF-A0A933ZQN2-F1
#
_entry.id   AF-A0A933ZQN2-F1
#
_cell.length_a   1.000
_cell.length_b   1.000
_cell.length_c   1.000
_cell.angle_alpha   90.00
_cell.angle_beta   90.00
_cell.angle_gamma   90.00
#
_symmetry.space_group_name_H-M   'P 1'
#
loop_
_entity.id
_entity.type
_entity.pdbx_description
1 polymer ?
#
loop_
_entity_poly.entity_id
_entity_poly.type
_entity_poly.pdbx_seq_one_letter_code
_entity_poly.pdbx_strand_id
1 'polypeptide(L)'
;MAKKPFNRPHLRVPFDPTTSRFTSVQAGGGKKKFKQHDRASHGAKLQNEFENALPPDEEQDAVIRVEFLSEPGFDLEIQSLDSVRKGGYELLNVRPGAGGVTYATVLIPRKSLKHFRALFSEYIAKNTRKGSPAHQALVESIGTIRRA
;
A
#
# COMPACT_ATOMS: atom_id res chain seq x y z
N MET A 1 -50.07 -4.33 6.80
CA MET A 1 -49.48 -3.22 7.58
C MET A 1 -48.02 -3.55 7.86
N ALA A 2 -47.06 -2.81 7.31
CA ALA A 2 -45.62 -3.13 7.44
C ALA A 2 -45.06 -2.59 8.78
N LYS A 3 -44.40 -3.47 9.53
CA LYS A 3 -43.81 -3.20 10.86
C LYS A 3 -42.62 -2.25 10.72
N LYS A 4 -42.63 -1.11 11.42
CA LYS A 4 -41.53 -0.12 11.44
C LYS A 4 -40.27 -0.74 12.07
N PRO A 5 -39.11 -0.82 11.37
CA PRO A 5 -37.96 -1.61 11.83
C PRO A 5 -36.89 -0.79 12.58
N PHE A 6 -37.26 0.10 13.50
CA PHE A 6 -36.27 0.90 14.24
C PHE A 6 -36.57 0.90 15.75
N ASN A 7 -36.17 -0.18 16.42
CA ASN A 7 -36.23 -0.31 17.89
C ASN A 7 -34.85 -0.02 18.51
N ARG A 8 -34.30 1.19 18.31
CA ARG A 8 -33.09 1.69 18.98
C ARG A 8 -33.28 3.14 19.41
N PRO A 9 -33.67 3.41 20.67
CA PRO A 9 -34.10 4.74 21.12
C PRO A 9 -32.99 5.81 21.12
N HIS A 10 -31.72 5.40 21.07
CA HIS A 10 -30.54 6.29 21.10
C HIS A 10 -29.93 6.57 19.72
N LEU A 11 -30.42 5.94 18.66
CA LEU A 11 -29.85 6.07 17.31
C LEU A 11 -30.80 6.92 16.45
N ARG A 12 -30.57 8.24 16.45
CA ARG A 12 -31.32 9.18 15.61
C ARG A 12 -30.57 9.36 14.29
N VAL A 13 -31.12 8.85 13.20
CA VAL A 13 -30.63 9.14 11.85
C VAL A 13 -31.36 10.42 11.41
N PRO A 14 -30.67 11.57 11.26
CA PRO A 14 -31.31 12.85 11.00
C PRO A 14 -31.82 13.01 9.56
N PHE A 15 -31.51 12.05 8.68
CA PHE A 15 -31.88 12.09 7.26
C PHE A 15 -32.60 10.81 6.86
N ASP A 16 -33.61 10.96 6.01
CA ASP A 16 -34.28 9.80 5.42
C ASP A 16 -33.34 9.05 4.48
N PRO A 17 -33.40 7.71 4.43
CA PRO A 17 -32.58 6.92 3.53
C PRO A 17 -32.93 7.20 2.08
N THR A 18 -31.97 7.65 1.29
CA THR A 18 -32.11 7.80 -0.17
C THR A 18 -31.80 6.48 -0.88
N THR A 19 -32.68 6.05 -1.78
CA THR A 19 -32.43 4.89 -2.64
C THR A 19 -31.62 5.29 -3.87
N SER A 20 -30.51 4.60 -4.13
CA SER A 20 -29.75 4.71 -5.39
C SER A 20 -29.88 3.41 -6.18
N ARG A 21 -29.97 3.51 -7.51
CA ARG A 21 -29.94 2.32 -8.38
C ARG A 21 -28.51 1.81 -8.49
N PHE A 22 -28.34 0.49 -8.38
CA PHE A 22 -27.08 -0.15 -8.70
C PHE A 22 -26.71 0.16 -10.16
N THR A 23 -25.51 0.69 -10.37
CA THR A 23 -24.97 0.95 -11.69
C THR A 23 -23.70 0.13 -11.85
N SER A 24 -23.68 -0.77 -12.83
CA SER A 24 -22.45 -1.51 -13.17
C SER A 24 -21.44 -0.55 -13.79
N VAL A 25 -20.17 -0.69 -13.42
CA VAL A 25 -19.09 -0.04 -14.14
C VAL A 25 -19.03 -0.59 -15.57
N GLN A 26 -19.03 0.30 -16.57
CA GLN A 26 -19.03 -0.09 -17.99
C GLN A 26 -17.69 -0.69 -18.46
N ALA A 27 -16.61 -0.45 -17.72
CA ALA A 27 -15.30 -1.02 -17.97
C ALA A 27 -14.52 -1.21 -16.66
N GLY A 28 -13.63 -2.21 -16.63
CA GLY A 28 -12.64 -2.35 -15.56
C GLY A 28 -11.63 -1.21 -15.57
N GLY A 29 -10.97 -0.98 -14.43
CA GLY A 29 -9.94 0.06 -14.30
C GLY A 29 -8.86 -0.05 -15.38
N GLY A 30 -8.39 1.10 -15.87
CA GLY A 30 -7.29 1.17 -16.83
C GLY A 30 -6.01 0.55 -16.27
N LYS A 31 -5.06 0.19 -17.15
CA LYS A 31 -3.74 -0.28 -16.72
C LYS A 31 -3.09 0.80 -15.85
N LYS A 32 -2.65 0.42 -14.65
CA LYS A 32 -1.85 1.30 -13.79
C LYS A 32 -0.63 1.76 -14.58
N LYS A 33 -0.39 3.06 -14.55
CA LYS A 33 0.81 3.67 -15.13
C LYS A 33 1.80 3.84 -13.98
N PHE A 34 3.06 3.54 -14.26
CA PHE A 34 4.17 3.83 -13.37
C PHE A 34 5.14 4.73 -14.12
N LYS A 35 5.91 5.54 -13.39
CA LYS A 35 6.99 6.30 -14.00
C LYS A 35 8.10 5.34 -14.40
N GLN A 36 8.78 5.66 -15.49
CA GLN A 36 10.00 4.95 -15.85
C GLN A 36 11.14 5.43 -14.97
N HIS A 37 11.76 4.49 -14.28
CA HIS A 37 12.92 4.73 -13.42
C HIS A 37 14.16 4.08 -14.00
N ASP A 38 15.33 4.66 -13.74
CA ASP A 38 16.55 3.87 -13.77
C ASP A 38 16.49 2.90 -12.57
N ARG A 39 16.30 1.63 -12.90
CA ARG A 39 16.05 0.53 -11.95
C ARG A 39 17.13 0.44 -10.87
N ALA A 40 18.40 0.60 -11.24
CA ALA A 40 19.50 0.43 -10.30
C ALA A 40 19.52 1.55 -9.27
N SER A 41 19.44 2.81 -9.71
CA SER A 41 19.41 3.97 -8.81
C SER A 41 18.13 4.02 -7.96
N HIS A 42 16.98 3.71 -8.56
CA HIS A 42 15.70 3.73 -7.85
C HIS A 42 15.60 2.61 -6.80
N GLY A 43 15.97 1.38 -7.15
CA GLY A 43 16.00 0.28 -6.19
C GLY A 43 16.96 0.54 -5.03
N ALA A 44 18.16 1.07 -5.31
CA ALA A 44 19.14 1.42 -4.29
C ALA A 44 18.65 2.55 -3.37
N LYS A 45 18.00 3.57 -3.93
CA LYS A 45 17.35 4.65 -3.17
C LYS A 45 16.34 4.08 -2.19
N LEU A 46 15.40 3.26 -2.67
CA LEU A 46 14.34 2.69 -1.84
C LEU A 46 14.89 1.75 -0.76
N GLN A 47 15.94 0.98 -1.08
CA GLN A 47 16.60 0.13 -0.09
C GLN A 47 17.19 0.98 1.04
N ASN A 48 17.87 2.08 0.73
CA ASN A 48 18.43 2.98 1.73
C ASN A 48 17.34 3.66 2.56
N GLU A 49 16.28 4.17 1.91
CA GLU A 49 15.14 4.77 2.61
C GLU A 49 14.43 3.77 3.54
N PHE A 50 14.29 2.52 3.10
CA PHE A 50 13.70 1.46 3.91
C PHE A 50 14.55 1.17 5.15
N GLU A 51 15.87 0.96 5.02
CA GLU A 51 16.74 0.72 6.17
C GLU A 51 16.76 1.92 7.14
N ASN A 52 16.77 3.15 6.61
CA ASN A 52 16.70 4.37 7.43
C ASN A 52 15.38 4.53 8.18
N ALA A 53 14.28 3.92 7.69
CA ALA A 53 12.99 3.95 8.35
C ALA A 53 12.89 2.94 9.51
N LEU A 54 13.80 1.96 9.60
CA LEU A 54 13.78 0.94 10.64
C LEU A 54 14.36 1.49 11.96
N PRO A 55 13.82 1.09 13.12
CA PRO A 55 14.44 1.37 14.42
C PRO A 55 15.76 0.59 14.59
N PRO A 56 16.66 1.07 15.47
CA PRO A 56 17.85 0.32 15.84
C PRO A 56 17.51 -1.03 16.50
N ASP A 57 18.43 -1.99 16.42
CA ASP A 57 18.23 -3.42 16.75
C ASP A 57 17.82 -3.74 18.20
N GLU A 58 17.84 -2.76 19.11
CA GLU A 58 17.52 -2.95 20.53
C GLU A 58 16.03 -3.25 20.80
N GLU A 59 15.14 -2.95 19.85
CA GLU A 59 13.70 -3.22 19.97
C GLU A 59 13.34 -4.61 19.42
N GLN A 60 13.75 -5.67 20.13
CA GLN A 60 13.80 -7.03 19.56
C GLN A 60 12.46 -7.62 19.09
N ASP A 61 11.34 -7.19 19.70
CA ASP A 61 9.98 -7.66 19.41
C ASP A 61 9.08 -6.57 18.80
N ALA A 62 9.66 -5.45 18.35
CA ALA A 62 8.85 -4.33 17.85
C ALA A 62 8.20 -4.65 16.49
N VAL A 63 6.94 -4.25 16.39
CA VAL A 63 6.23 -4.15 15.12
C VAL A 63 6.46 -2.76 14.55
N ILE A 64 6.94 -2.68 13.32
CA ILE A 64 7.45 -1.43 12.73
C ILE A 64 6.39 -0.83 11.82
N ARG A 65 6.14 0.47 11.92
CA ARG A 65 5.24 1.18 11.01
C ARG A 65 6.05 1.98 10.00
N VAL A 66 5.82 1.68 8.73
CA VAL A 66 6.50 2.32 7.60
C VAL A 66 5.45 2.96 6.70
N GLU A 67 5.68 4.19 6.27
CA GLU A 67 4.82 4.88 5.31
C GLU A 67 5.46 4.84 3.91
N PHE A 68 4.72 4.28 2.95
CA PHE A 68 5.07 4.23 1.54
C PHE A 68 4.31 5.33 0.81
N LEU A 69 5.03 6.12 0.01
CA LEU A 69 4.46 7.21 -0.77
C LEU A 69 4.52 6.85 -2.24
N SER A 70 3.43 7.08 -2.96
CA SER A 70 3.47 7.05 -4.42
C SER A 70 4.23 8.25 -4.97
N GLU A 71 4.60 8.16 -6.25
CA GLU A 71 5.01 9.35 -6.95
C GLU A 71 3.82 10.27 -7.29
N PRO A 72 4.05 11.60 -7.42
CA PRO A 72 3.02 12.54 -7.81
C PRO A 72 2.38 12.17 -9.15
N GLY A 73 1.06 11.98 -9.15
CA GLY A 73 0.30 11.67 -10.37
C GLY A 73 0.35 10.20 -10.80
N PHE A 74 0.93 9.31 -9.98
CA PHE A 74 0.95 7.87 -10.19
C PHE A 74 0.28 7.13 -9.02
N ASP A 75 -0.34 6.00 -9.32
CA ASP A 75 -1.04 5.16 -8.35
C ASP A 75 -0.07 4.27 -7.57
N LEU A 76 -0.32 4.10 -6.27
CA LEU A 76 0.39 3.14 -5.43
C LEU A 76 -0.17 1.72 -5.62
N GLU A 77 0.70 0.71 -5.65
CA GLU A 77 0.29 -0.71 -5.69
C GLU A 77 -0.12 -1.22 -4.30
N ILE A 78 -1.21 -0.65 -3.76
CA ILE A 78 -1.71 -0.89 -2.40
C ILE A 78 -1.95 -2.38 -2.12
N GLN A 79 -2.42 -3.15 -3.10
CA GLN A 79 -2.70 -4.58 -2.93
C GLN A 79 -1.45 -5.39 -2.60
N SER A 80 -0.28 -4.96 -3.09
CA SER A 80 0.99 -5.64 -2.81
C SER A 80 1.61 -5.22 -1.47
N LEU A 81 1.07 -4.17 -0.84
CA LEU A 81 1.46 -3.69 0.48
C LEU A 81 0.66 -4.35 1.62
N ASP A 82 -0.22 -5.29 1.31
CA ASP A 82 -0.99 -6.06 2.28
C ASP A 82 -0.77 -7.57 2.10
N SER A 83 -0.30 -8.25 3.15
CA SER A 83 0.02 -9.67 3.07
C SER A 83 -1.18 -10.54 3.39
N VAL A 84 -1.50 -11.47 2.49
CA VAL A 84 -2.55 -12.48 2.73
C VAL A 84 -2.12 -13.53 3.79
N ARG A 85 -0.83 -13.59 4.14
CA ARG A 85 -0.29 -14.60 5.06
C ARG A 85 -0.54 -14.20 6.51
N LYS A 86 -0.94 -15.17 7.34
CA LYS A 86 -1.16 -14.96 8.78
C LYS A 86 0.11 -14.42 9.46
N GLY A 87 -0.01 -13.24 10.07
CA GLY A 87 1.08 -12.52 10.71
C GLY A 87 2.13 -12.00 9.72
N GLY A 88 1.76 -11.78 8.45
CA GLY A 88 2.57 -11.04 7.49
C GLY A 88 2.59 -9.54 7.80
N TYR A 89 2.99 -8.73 6.84
CA TYR A 89 2.81 -7.27 6.93
C TYR A 89 1.36 -6.91 6.61
N GLU A 90 0.85 -5.85 7.24
CA GLU A 90 -0.55 -5.46 7.17
C GLU A 90 -0.68 -3.98 6.80
N LEU A 91 -1.53 -3.69 5.82
CA LEU A 91 -1.85 -2.32 5.44
C LEU A 91 -2.81 -1.71 6.47
N LEU A 92 -2.38 -0.65 7.16
CA LEU A 92 -3.19 0.00 8.20
C LEU A 92 -4.02 1.16 7.70
N ASN A 93 -3.45 1.97 6.81
CA ASN A 93 -4.06 3.22 6.37
C ASN A 93 -3.66 3.54 4.93
N VAL A 94 -4.60 4.07 4.16
CA VAL A 94 -4.35 4.67 2.86
C VAL A 94 -5.04 6.02 2.83
N ARG A 95 -4.28 7.08 2.54
CA ARG A 95 -4.83 8.44 2.43
C ARG A 95 -4.29 9.16 1.20
N PRO A 96 -5.14 9.91 0.48
CA PRO A 96 -4.67 10.81 -0.56
C PRO A 96 -3.91 11.98 0.07
N GLY A 97 -2.93 12.47 -0.68
CA GLY A 97 -2.03 13.55 -0.32
C GLY A 97 -2.15 14.78 -1.21
N ALA A 98 -1.49 15.85 -0.80
CA ALA A 98 -1.30 17.01 -1.67
C ALA A 98 -0.46 16.59 -2.90
N GLY A 99 -0.76 17.17 -4.06
CA GLY A 99 0.00 16.93 -5.29
C GLY A 99 -0.25 15.56 -5.94
N GLY A 100 -1.34 14.86 -5.60
CA GLY A 100 -1.67 13.57 -6.22
C GLY A 100 -0.76 12.43 -5.75
N VAL A 101 -0.18 12.56 -4.55
CA VAL A 101 0.57 11.49 -3.87
C VAL A 101 -0.38 10.67 -3.02
N THR A 102 -0.22 9.35 -3.00
CA THR A 102 -0.93 8.46 -2.09
C THR A 102 0.01 8.00 -0.99
N TYR A 103 -0.43 8.12 0.27
CA TYR A 103 0.30 7.62 1.43
C TYR A 103 -0.32 6.31 1.88
N ALA A 104 0.50 5.27 2.07
CA ALA A 104 0.09 4.00 2.66
C ALA A 104 0.95 3.68 3.89
N THR A 105 0.32 3.53 5.05
CA THR A 105 0.99 3.09 6.27
C THR A 105 0.87 1.59 6.41
N VAL A 106 2.00 0.89 6.50
CA VAL A 106 2.09 -0.56 6.61
C VAL A 106 2.76 -0.94 7.92
N LEU A 107 2.16 -1.91 8.60
CA LEU A 107 2.69 -2.56 9.78
C LEU A 107 3.54 -3.76 9.36
N ILE A 108 4.83 -3.74 9.65
CA ILE A 108 5.79 -4.77 9.24
C ILE A 108 6.32 -5.48 10.49
N PRO A 109 5.95 -6.76 10.70
CA PRO A 109 6.60 -7.60 11.70
C PRO A 109 8.07 -7.85 11.33
N ARG A 110 8.94 -8.01 12.34
CA ARG A 110 10.39 -8.22 12.12
C ARG A 110 10.71 -9.36 11.15
N LYS A 111 9.98 -10.47 11.23
CA LYS A 111 10.13 -11.63 10.31
C LYS A 111 9.88 -11.28 8.83
N SER A 112 9.11 -10.24 8.56
CA SER A 112 8.80 -9.76 7.21
C SER A 112 9.83 -8.74 6.69
N LEU A 113 10.75 -8.23 7.51
CA LEU A 113 11.80 -7.31 7.04
C LEU A 113 12.70 -7.96 5.98
N LYS A 114 13.04 -9.24 6.17
CA LYS A 114 13.81 -10.01 5.18
C LYS A 114 13.08 -10.08 3.83
N HIS A 115 11.75 -10.11 3.85
CA HIS A 115 10.95 -10.12 2.62
C HIS A 115 11.10 -8.79 1.86
N PHE A 116 10.95 -7.64 2.53
CA PHE A 116 11.13 -6.33 1.90
C PHE A 116 12.57 -6.10 1.39
N ARG A 117 13.58 -6.50 2.17
CA ARG A 117 14.99 -6.46 1.73
C ARG A 117 15.22 -7.27 0.46
N ALA A 118 14.69 -8.50 0.43
CA ALA A 118 14.75 -9.34 -0.76
C ALA A 118 13.99 -8.71 -1.92
N LEU A 119 12.84 -8.08 -1.68
CA LEU A 119 12.01 -7.46 -2.70
C LEU A 119 12.80 -6.38 -3.47
N PHE A 120 13.46 -5.45 -2.77
CA PHE A 120 14.28 -4.42 -3.40
C PHE A 120 15.53 -5.00 -4.08
N SER A 121 16.22 -5.93 -3.44
CA SER A 121 17.41 -6.58 -4.01
C SER A 121 17.08 -7.36 -5.29
N GLU A 122 15.98 -8.11 -5.31
CA GLU A 122 15.49 -8.83 -6.49
C GLU A 122 15.01 -7.87 -7.57
N TYR A 123 14.33 -6.78 -7.18
CA TYR A 123 13.99 -5.72 -8.12
C TYR A 123 15.23 -5.12 -8.75
N ILE A 124 16.40 -5.07 -8.12
CA ILE A 124 17.64 -4.58 -8.77
C ILE A 124 18.29 -5.66 -9.64
N ALA A 125 18.37 -6.90 -9.16
CA ALA A 125 19.22 -7.93 -9.76
C ALA A 125 18.52 -8.90 -10.73
N LYS A 126 17.23 -9.16 -10.55
CA LYS A 126 16.54 -10.29 -11.22
C LYS A 126 15.46 -9.82 -12.20
N ASN A 127 15.41 -10.48 -13.35
CA ASN A 127 14.27 -10.39 -14.25
C ASN A 127 13.34 -11.59 -14.04
N THR A 128 12.05 -11.35 -14.23
CA THR A 128 11.06 -12.41 -14.37
C THR A 128 11.28 -13.15 -15.70
N ARG A 129 10.69 -14.33 -15.84
CA ARG A 129 10.72 -15.12 -17.09
C ARG A 129 10.21 -14.34 -18.32
N LYS A 130 9.38 -13.31 -18.11
CA LYS A 130 8.81 -12.45 -19.15
C LYS A 130 9.72 -11.27 -19.52
N GLY A 131 10.89 -11.14 -18.91
CA GLY A 131 11.86 -10.07 -19.15
C GLY A 131 11.68 -8.82 -18.29
N SER A 132 10.52 -8.63 -17.66
CA SER A 132 10.26 -7.53 -16.72
C SER A 132 11.05 -7.69 -15.41
N PRO A 133 11.49 -6.60 -14.76
CA PRO A 133 12.06 -6.65 -13.41
C PRO A 133 11.18 -7.42 -12.41
N ALA A 134 11.79 -8.13 -11.46
CA ALA A 134 11.06 -8.77 -10.38
C ALA A 134 10.37 -7.70 -9.50
N HIS A 135 9.14 -7.97 -9.05
CA HIS A 135 8.35 -7.06 -8.20
C HIS A 135 8.10 -5.66 -8.78
N GLN A 136 8.23 -5.50 -10.10
CA GLN A 136 8.14 -4.21 -10.80
C GLN A 136 6.92 -3.38 -10.39
N ALA A 137 5.73 -3.97 -10.40
CA ALA A 137 4.48 -3.26 -10.11
C ALA A 137 4.46 -2.60 -8.73
N LEU A 138 5.02 -3.26 -7.71
CA LEU A 138 5.11 -2.66 -6.37
C LEU A 138 6.22 -1.61 -6.34
N VAL A 139 7.43 -1.97 -6.76
CA VAL A 139 8.60 -1.11 -6.56
C VAL A 139 8.46 0.19 -7.35
N GLU A 140 8.07 0.13 -8.63
CA GLU A 140 7.88 1.32 -9.47
C GLU A 140 6.70 2.19 -9.04
N SER A 141 5.77 1.65 -8.24
CA SER A 141 4.68 2.45 -7.65
C SER A 141 5.14 3.29 -6.45
N ILE A 142 6.28 2.93 -5.84
CA ILE A 142 6.82 3.60 -4.65
C ILE A 142 7.79 4.71 -5.08
N GLY A 143 7.45 5.94 -4.72
CA GLY A 143 8.32 7.10 -4.90
C GLY A 143 9.33 7.27 -3.77
N THR A 144 8.84 7.16 -2.52
CA THR A 144 9.64 7.34 -1.30
C THR A 144 9.11 6.50 -0.15
N ILE A 145 10.01 6.09 0.73
CA ILE A 145 9.73 5.37 1.99
C ILE A 145 10.16 6.23 3.17
N ARG A 146 9.35 6.26 4.22
CA ARG A 146 9.70 6.94 5.48
C ARG A 146 9.13 6.22 6.70
N ARG A 147 9.66 6.54 7.87
CA ARG A 147 9.06 6.12 9.15
C ARG A 147 7.72 6.84 9.34
N ALA A 148 6.70 6.09 9.74
CA ALA A 148 5.34 6.60 9.97
C ALA A 148 5.23 7.45 11.25
#